data_AF-A0A9D4RP75-F1
#
_entry.id   AF-A0A9D4RP75-F1
#
_cell.length_a   1.000
_cell.length_b   1.000
_cell.length_c   1.000
_cell.angle_alpha   90.00
_cell.angle_beta   90.00
_cell.angle_gamma   90.00
#
_symmetry.space_group_name_H-M   'P 1'
#
loop_
_entity.id
_entity.type
_entity.pdbx_description
1 polymer ?
#
loop_
_entity_poly.entity_id
_entity_poly.type
_entity_poly.pdbx_seq_one_letter_code
_entity_poly.pdbx_strand_id
1 'polypeptide(L)'
;MTALIKFHIFHDEFPKRGVLSDFQYLSSYLRLNVKRDATVIEPSKLTSAAQCVDWLVEEAHTLTRAWCTDLINFANKNPQDGRTLLTVNTQWFGPHLIQLPDQYYKIFQAYRKKQCPVCSNPPKDPCVCLVCGMFLCFRGACCKQQHSYECVQHSVECGAGTGIFLLINSSIIVVIRGPRAALWGSVYLDEYGEEDKDLKRGKPLYLSNDRYSLLEAQWISHSFDHACKRWIWHQDRL
;
A
#
# COMPACT_ATOMS: atom_id res chain seq x y z
N MET A 1 4.08 19.63 -7.90
CA MET A 1 3.90 18.74 -9.07
C MET A 1 2.55 18.96 -9.77
N THR A 2 1.41 18.96 -9.06
CA THR A 2 0.06 19.04 -9.65
C THR A 2 -0.22 20.31 -10.47
N ALA A 3 0.34 21.47 -10.10
CA ALA A 3 0.14 22.72 -10.85
C ALA A 3 0.87 22.73 -12.21
N LEU A 4 2.09 22.19 -12.26
CA LEU A 4 2.85 22.01 -13.51
C LEU A 4 2.20 20.99 -14.42
N ILE A 5 1.62 19.92 -13.85
CA ILE A 5 0.84 18.93 -14.59
C ILE A 5 -0.42 19.57 -15.20
N LYS A 6 -1.16 20.41 -14.44
CA LYS A 6 -2.33 21.12 -14.99
C LYS A 6 -1.97 22.02 -16.16
N PHE A 7 -0.91 22.80 -16.03
CA PHE A 7 -0.42 23.67 -17.10
C PHE A 7 -0.01 22.87 -18.34
N HIS A 8 0.72 21.76 -18.16
CA HIS A 8 1.26 20.98 -19.29
C HIS A 8 0.20 20.13 -20.00
N ILE A 9 -0.78 19.58 -19.27
CA ILE A 9 -1.80 18.68 -19.83
C ILE A 9 -3.01 19.48 -20.37
N PHE A 10 -3.45 20.51 -19.67
CA PHE A 10 -4.67 21.25 -20.03
C PHE A 10 -4.39 22.58 -20.74
N HIS A 11 -3.11 22.92 -20.97
CA HIS A 11 -2.68 24.21 -21.50
C HIS A 11 -3.28 25.41 -20.74
N ASP A 12 -3.62 25.19 -19.48
CA ASP A 12 -4.21 26.20 -18.60
C ASP A 12 -3.09 27.16 -18.20
N GLU A 13 -3.16 28.42 -18.63
CA GLU A 13 -2.14 29.41 -18.27
C GLU A 13 -2.03 29.54 -16.74
N PHE A 14 -0.80 29.65 -16.23
CA PHE A 14 -0.61 30.04 -14.83
C PHE A 14 -1.28 31.40 -14.62
N PRO A 15 -2.22 31.54 -13.68
CA PRO A 15 -2.87 32.82 -13.49
C PRO A 15 -1.84 33.90 -13.10
N LYS A 16 -2.12 35.16 -13.47
CA LYS A 16 -1.18 36.27 -13.26
C LYS A 16 -1.11 36.63 -11.77
N ARG A 17 0.07 37.03 -11.29
CA ARG A 17 0.33 37.33 -9.87
C ARG A 17 -0.64 38.39 -9.35
N GLY A 18 -1.48 38.00 -8.39
CA GLY A 18 -2.48 38.85 -7.76
C GLY A 18 -2.03 39.40 -6.40
N VAL A 19 -3.00 39.89 -5.63
CA VAL A 19 -2.80 40.46 -4.27
C VAL A 19 -2.59 39.39 -3.18
N LEU A 20 -2.99 38.14 -3.46
CA LEU A 20 -2.91 37.03 -2.52
C LEU A 20 -1.47 36.50 -2.38
N SER A 21 -1.16 35.91 -1.22
CA SER A 21 0.10 35.18 -1.05
C SER A 21 0.17 33.95 -1.96
N ASP A 22 1.38 33.54 -2.33
CA ASP A 22 1.61 32.37 -3.19
C ASP A 22 0.92 31.11 -2.63
N PHE A 23 0.88 30.95 -1.29
CA PHE A 23 0.18 29.85 -0.62
C PHE A 23 -1.34 29.89 -0.84
N GLN A 24 -1.98 31.03 -0.58
CA GLN A 24 -3.44 31.21 -0.73
C GLN A 24 -3.86 31.01 -2.18
N TYR A 25 -3.05 31.53 -3.07
CA TYR A 25 -3.23 31.46 -4.50
C TYR A 25 -3.10 30.02 -5.03
N LEU A 26 -2.01 29.32 -4.72
CA LEU A 26 -1.81 27.93 -5.14
C LEU A 26 -2.86 27.00 -4.54
N SER A 27 -3.25 27.22 -3.29
CA SER A 27 -4.30 26.45 -2.64
C SER A 27 -5.64 26.59 -3.36
N SER A 28 -5.98 27.80 -3.82
CA SER A 28 -7.19 28.03 -4.61
C SER A 28 -7.10 27.41 -6.01
N TYR A 29 -5.99 27.61 -6.73
CA TYR A 29 -5.79 27.07 -8.08
C TYR A 29 -5.80 25.52 -8.13
N LEU A 30 -5.23 24.90 -7.11
CA LEU A 30 -5.25 23.44 -6.94
C LEU A 30 -6.57 22.92 -6.35
N ARG A 31 -7.53 23.80 -6.03
CA ARG A 31 -8.80 23.50 -5.34
C ARG A 31 -8.62 22.80 -3.99
N LEU A 32 -7.53 23.09 -3.30
CA LEU A 32 -7.27 22.65 -1.92
C LEU A 32 -8.07 23.45 -0.89
N ASN A 33 -8.74 24.53 -1.31
CA ASN A 33 -9.65 25.31 -0.48
C ASN A 33 -11.10 24.78 -0.46
N VAL A 34 -11.34 23.61 -1.04
CA VAL A 34 -12.68 22.99 -1.11
C VAL A 34 -12.72 21.81 -0.14
N LYS A 35 -13.70 21.80 0.77
CA LYS A 35 -13.95 20.70 1.72
C LYS A 35 -14.84 19.62 1.10
N ARG A 36 -14.93 18.43 1.73
CA ARG A 36 -15.76 17.31 1.22
C ARG A 36 -17.24 17.65 1.07
N ASP A 37 -17.76 18.54 1.89
CA ASP A 37 -19.13 19.05 1.81
C ASP A 37 -19.34 20.11 0.70
N ALA A 38 -18.34 20.27 -0.17
CA ALA A 38 -18.26 21.28 -1.22
C ALA A 38 -18.23 22.73 -0.72
N THR A 39 -18.03 22.97 0.58
CA THR A 39 -17.80 24.32 1.09
C THR A 39 -16.44 24.84 0.59
N VAL A 40 -16.46 26.07 0.08
CA VAL A 40 -15.28 26.72 -0.49
C VAL A 40 -14.81 27.78 0.50
N ILE A 41 -13.59 27.60 1.02
CA ILE A 41 -12.94 28.60 1.86
C ILE A 41 -12.41 29.71 0.94
N GLU A 42 -12.77 30.96 1.23
CA GLU A 42 -12.24 32.10 0.50
C GLU A 42 -10.72 32.15 0.59
N PRO A 43 -10.00 32.37 -0.53
CA PRO A 43 -8.54 32.37 -0.55
C PRO A 43 -7.89 33.31 0.46
N SER A 44 -8.51 34.46 0.75
CA SER A 44 -8.03 35.42 1.74
C SER A 44 -8.11 34.93 3.19
N LYS A 45 -9.02 33.99 3.49
CA LYS A 45 -9.22 33.40 4.83
C LYS A 45 -8.33 32.18 5.08
N LEU A 46 -7.60 31.71 4.05
CA LEU A 46 -6.60 30.67 4.19
C LEU A 46 -5.32 31.24 4.78
N THR A 47 -5.10 30.91 6.05
CA THR A 47 -3.93 31.33 6.83
C THR A 47 -2.98 30.18 7.10
N SER A 48 -3.43 28.94 6.94
CA SER A 48 -2.63 27.73 7.18
C SER A 48 -3.00 26.58 6.25
N ALA A 49 -2.00 25.75 5.91
CA ALA A 49 -2.19 24.51 5.16
C ALA A 49 -3.12 23.52 5.86
N ALA A 50 -3.23 23.57 7.19
CA ALA A 50 -4.17 22.73 7.93
C ALA A 50 -5.63 22.98 7.53
N GLN A 51 -5.98 24.20 7.10
CA GLN A 51 -7.34 24.52 6.64
C GLN A 51 -7.65 23.87 5.28
N CYS A 52 -6.63 23.53 4.49
CA CYS A 52 -6.76 22.85 3.20
C CYS A 52 -6.96 21.33 3.30
N VAL A 53 -6.71 20.76 4.48
CA VAL A 53 -6.85 19.32 4.72
C VAL A 53 -8.24 19.06 5.30
N ASP A 54 -8.88 17.99 4.85
CA ASP A 54 -10.13 17.54 5.46
C ASP A 54 -9.82 16.60 6.62
N TRP A 55 -10.00 17.10 7.83
CA TRP A 55 -9.64 16.37 9.04
C TRP A 55 -10.78 15.42 9.40
N LEU A 56 -10.43 14.22 9.86
CA LEU A 56 -11.39 13.25 10.36
C LEU A 56 -12.10 13.70 11.65
N VAL A 57 -11.59 14.74 12.30
CA VAL A 57 -12.08 15.29 13.57
C VAL A 57 -12.43 16.76 13.38
N GLU A 58 -13.50 17.20 14.05
CA GLU A 58 -14.01 18.58 13.96
C GLU A 58 -12.96 19.61 14.42
N GLU A 59 -12.19 19.28 15.47
CA GLU A 59 -11.13 20.14 16.02
C GLU A 59 -9.72 19.61 15.69
N ALA A 60 -9.28 19.81 14.45
CA ALA A 60 -7.94 19.44 13.99
C ALA A 60 -6.79 19.92 14.89
N HIS A 61 -6.94 21.13 15.45
CA HIS A 61 -5.94 21.72 16.33
C HIS A 61 -5.77 20.94 17.64
N THR A 62 -6.84 20.34 18.16
CA THR A 62 -6.81 19.54 19.37
C THR A 62 -6.03 18.25 19.14
N LEU A 63 -6.28 17.56 18.02
CA LEU A 63 -5.52 16.37 17.61
C LEU A 63 -4.03 16.70 17.37
N THR A 64 -3.76 17.78 16.63
CA THR A 64 -2.38 18.19 16.34
C THR A 64 -1.64 18.55 17.63
N ARG A 65 -2.29 19.26 18.56
CA ARG A 65 -1.71 19.62 19.87
C ARG A 65 -1.44 18.39 20.73
N ALA A 66 -2.36 17.43 20.76
CA ALA A 66 -2.17 16.16 21.48
C ALA A 66 -0.96 15.40 20.91
N TRP A 67 -0.89 15.24 19.58
CA TRP A 67 0.23 14.59 18.93
C TRP A 67 1.57 15.28 19.20
N CYS A 68 1.62 16.62 19.11
CA CYS A 68 2.82 17.38 19.45
C CYS A 68 3.24 17.19 20.90
N THR A 69 2.27 17.17 21.83
CA THR A 69 2.53 16.97 23.26
C THR A 69 3.11 15.58 23.52
N ASP A 70 2.51 14.54 22.92
CA ASP A 70 2.98 13.16 23.06
C ASP A 70 4.35 12.96 22.43
N LEU A 71 4.60 13.56 21.26
CA LEU A 71 5.89 13.51 20.60
C LEU A 71 6.98 14.21 21.44
N ILE A 72 6.69 15.38 22.00
CA ILE A 72 7.61 16.09 22.89
C ILE A 72 7.90 15.24 24.14
N ASN A 73 6.85 14.68 24.75
CA ASN A 73 7.01 13.81 25.91
C ASN A 73 7.86 12.57 25.59
N PHE A 74 7.64 11.96 24.42
CA PHE A 74 8.45 10.84 23.93
C PHE A 74 9.91 11.25 23.72
N ALA A 75 10.15 12.35 22.99
CA ALA A 75 11.50 12.83 22.70
C ALA A 75 12.27 13.22 23.97
N ASN A 76 11.59 13.79 24.97
CA ASN A 76 12.19 14.10 26.27
C ASN A 76 12.55 12.85 27.06
N LYS A 77 11.73 11.80 27.00
CA LYS A 77 12.00 10.50 27.65
C LYS A 77 13.09 9.71 26.94
N ASN A 78 13.11 9.74 25.61
CA ASN A 78 14.03 8.97 24.75
C ASN A 78 14.74 9.90 23.74
N PRO A 79 15.74 10.68 24.17
CA PRO A 79 16.34 11.72 23.33
C PRO A 79 17.08 11.17 22.09
N GLN A 80 17.61 9.95 22.15
CA GLN A 80 18.25 9.32 20.99
C GLN A 80 17.24 8.87 19.93
N ASP A 81 16.14 8.25 20.35
CA ASP A 81 15.06 7.83 19.45
C ASP A 81 14.32 9.05 18.88
N GLY A 82 14.09 10.08 19.71
CA GLY A 82 13.51 11.35 19.28
C GLY A 82 14.36 12.06 18.23
N ARG A 83 15.69 12.10 18.41
CA ARG A 83 16.62 12.59 17.38
C ARG A 83 16.52 11.77 16.10
N THR A 84 16.52 10.45 16.24
CA THR A 84 16.41 9.52 15.10
C THR A 84 15.16 9.82 14.29
N LEU A 85 13.98 9.94 14.93
CA LEU A 85 12.71 10.31 14.31
C LEU A 85 12.77 11.62 13.52
N LEU A 86 13.44 12.64 14.05
CA LEU A 86 13.60 13.95 13.40
C LEU A 86 14.65 13.94 12.27
N THR A 87 15.59 13.00 12.31
CA THR A 87 16.61 12.80 11.27
C THR A 87 16.23 11.78 10.20
N VAL A 88 15.09 11.08 10.33
CA VAL A 88 14.61 10.21 9.24
C VAL A 88 14.34 11.08 8.02
N ASN A 89 15.16 10.87 7.01
CA ASN A 89 15.17 11.53 5.72
C ASN A 89 13.75 11.87 5.23
N THR A 90 13.52 13.14 4.94
CA THR A 90 12.25 13.72 4.42
C THR A 90 11.93 13.30 2.99
N GLN A 91 12.66 12.33 2.42
CA GLN A 91 12.30 11.71 1.16
C GLN A 91 11.09 10.81 1.39
N TRP A 92 9.92 11.41 1.21
CA TRP A 92 8.67 10.67 1.15
C TRP A 92 8.67 9.87 -0.15
N PHE A 93 8.95 8.58 -0.04
CA PHE A 93 8.74 7.64 -1.13
C PHE A 93 7.26 7.30 -1.21
N GLY A 94 6.75 7.19 -2.43
CA GLY A 94 5.41 6.65 -2.62
C GLY A 94 5.29 5.25 -2.03
N PRO A 95 4.06 4.81 -1.73
CA PRO A 95 3.81 3.42 -1.36
C PRO A 95 4.38 2.50 -2.45
N HIS A 96 5.16 1.51 -2.04
CA HIS A 96 5.74 0.49 -2.92
C HIS A 96 5.64 -0.87 -2.24
N LEU A 97 5.62 -1.93 -3.04
CA LEU A 97 5.66 -3.30 -2.57
C LEU A 97 7.08 -3.67 -2.14
N ILE A 98 7.20 -4.68 -1.27
CA ILE A 98 8.50 -5.14 -0.76
C ILE A 98 9.44 -5.55 -1.89
N GLN A 99 10.73 -5.25 -1.77
CA GLN A 99 11.69 -5.70 -2.77
C GLN A 99 11.79 -7.23 -2.78
N LEU A 100 11.62 -7.81 -3.96
CA LEU A 100 11.71 -9.24 -4.19
C LEU A 100 13.06 -9.61 -4.80
N PRO A 101 13.66 -10.76 -4.44
CA PRO A 101 14.88 -11.22 -5.06
C PRO A 101 14.63 -11.62 -6.52
N ASP A 102 15.62 -11.35 -7.39
CA ASP A 102 15.54 -11.70 -8.82
C ASP A 102 15.22 -13.18 -9.07
N GLN A 103 15.91 -14.10 -8.36
CA GLN A 103 15.72 -15.54 -8.54
C GLN A 103 14.69 -16.10 -7.56
N TYR A 104 13.63 -16.72 -8.09
CA TYR A 104 12.52 -17.26 -7.28
C TYR A 104 12.98 -18.30 -6.24
N TYR A 105 13.96 -19.13 -6.60
CA TYR A 105 14.53 -20.15 -5.71
C TYR A 105 14.97 -19.56 -4.35
N LYS A 106 15.43 -18.30 -4.30
CA LYS A 106 15.82 -17.65 -3.04
C LYS A 106 14.63 -17.48 -2.10
N ILE A 107 13.45 -17.13 -2.61
CA ILE A 107 12.21 -17.10 -1.82
C ILE A 107 11.89 -18.50 -1.34
N PHE A 108 11.84 -19.47 -2.26
CA PHE A 108 11.48 -20.83 -1.92
C PHE A 108 12.40 -21.40 -0.81
N GLN A 109 13.72 -21.21 -0.94
CA GLN A 109 14.71 -21.63 0.05
C GLN A 109 14.55 -20.91 1.39
N ALA A 110 14.25 -19.60 1.39
CA ALA A 110 14.10 -18.80 2.60
C ALA A 110 12.87 -19.19 3.42
N TYR A 111 11.80 -19.66 2.77
CA TYR A 111 10.51 -19.93 3.44
C TYR A 111 10.15 -21.42 3.56
N ARG A 112 10.75 -22.35 2.80
CA ARG A 112 10.39 -23.78 2.79
C ARG A 112 10.40 -24.49 4.16
N LYS A 113 11.15 -23.97 5.14
CA LYS A 113 11.27 -24.54 6.49
C LYS A 113 10.78 -23.60 7.58
N LYS A 114 10.20 -22.45 7.22
CA LYS A 114 9.67 -21.51 8.21
C LYS A 114 8.34 -22.03 8.76
N GLN A 115 8.19 -21.91 10.08
CA GLN A 115 6.94 -22.18 10.77
C GLN A 115 6.10 -20.91 10.80
N CYS A 116 4.78 -21.07 10.81
CA CYS A 116 3.86 -19.97 11.02
C CYS A 116 4.13 -19.32 12.40
N PRO A 117 4.25 -17.99 12.49
CA PRO A 117 4.45 -17.33 13.78
C PRO A 117 3.25 -17.46 14.71
N VAL A 118 2.04 -17.70 14.18
CA VAL A 118 0.80 -17.82 14.95
C VAL A 118 0.59 -19.25 15.45
N CYS A 119 0.55 -20.25 14.55
CA CYS A 119 0.23 -21.62 14.93
C CYS A 119 1.46 -22.53 15.16
N SER A 120 2.68 -22.02 14.97
CA SER A 120 3.95 -22.79 15.08
C SER A 120 4.07 -24.03 14.19
N ASN A 121 3.11 -24.26 13.31
CA ASN A 121 3.12 -25.36 12.34
C ASN A 121 3.66 -24.88 10.98
N PRO A 122 4.29 -25.75 10.19
CA PRO A 122 4.62 -25.45 8.80
C PRO A 122 3.32 -25.24 8.00
N PRO A 123 3.09 -24.06 7.38
CA PRO A 123 1.89 -23.81 6.60
C PRO A 123 1.79 -24.76 5.40
N LYS A 124 0.59 -25.29 5.12
CA LYS A 124 0.34 -26.05 3.88
C LYS A 124 0.42 -25.15 2.65
N ASP A 125 -0.18 -23.96 2.77
CA ASP A 125 -0.15 -22.90 1.76
C ASP A 125 0.55 -21.67 2.36
N PRO A 126 1.90 -21.64 2.40
CA PRO A 126 2.65 -20.51 2.89
C PRO A 126 2.57 -19.34 1.91
N CYS A 127 2.33 -18.13 2.41
CA CYS A 127 2.38 -16.92 1.60
C CYS A 127 3.11 -15.77 2.28
N VAL A 128 3.48 -14.77 1.47
CA VAL A 128 4.06 -13.50 1.94
C VAL A 128 3.18 -12.35 1.47
N CYS A 129 2.82 -11.44 2.37
CA CYS A 129 2.16 -10.19 2.01
C CYS A 129 3.18 -9.25 1.34
N LEU A 130 2.93 -8.84 0.10
CA LEU A 130 3.84 -7.97 -0.63
C LEU A 130 3.78 -6.50 -0.17
N VAL A 131 2.79 -6.13 0.64
CA VAL A 131 2.67 -4.77 1.20
C VAL A 131 3.61 -4.59 2.40
N CYS A 132 3.75 -5.60 3.26
CA CYS A 132 4.50 -5.48 4.52
C CYS A 132 5.57 -6.56 4.76
N GLY A 133 5.61 -7.62 3.95
CA GLY A 133 6.56 -8.72 4.09
C GLY A 133 6.17 -9.80 5.10
N MET A 134 4.98 -9.74 5.70
CA MET A 134 4.55 -10.73 6.70
C MET A 134 4.33 -12.11 6.09
N PHE A 135 4.82 -13.15 6.79
CA PHE A 135 4.66 -14.57 6.43
C PHE A 135 3.43 -15.17 7.10
N LEU A 136 2.53 -15.76 6.32
CA LEU A 136 1.17 -16.12 6.75
C LEU A 136 0.76 -17.51 6.24
N CYS A 137 -0.24 -18.11 6.89
CA CYS A 137 -0.98 -19.25 6.36
C CYS A 137 -2.11 -18.75 5.45
N PHE A 138 -2.02 -19.03 4.15
CA PHE A 138 -3.01 -18.51 3.20
C PHE A 138 -4.39 -19.17 3.35
N ARG A 139 -4.46 -20.51 3.36
CA ARG A 139 -5.72 -21.29 3.51
C ARG A 139 -5.75 -22.18 4.76
N GLY A 140 -4.82 -21.98 5.69
CA GLY A 140 -4.73 -22.80 6.91
C GLY A 140 -5.92 -22.54 7.83
N ALA A 141 -6.67 -23.59 8.19
CA ALA A 141 -7.66 -23.49 9.27
C ALA A 141 -6.99 -23.21 10.64
N CYS A 142 -5.69 -23.48 10.78
CA CYS A 142 -4.92 -23.31 12.01
C CYS A 142 -4.83 -21.86 12.50
N CYS A 143 -4.95 -20.87 11.62
CA CYS A 143 -4.89 -19.44 11.98
C CYS A 143 -6.22 -18.72 11.67
N LYS A 144 -7.30 -19.49 11.48
CA LYS A 144 -8.63 -18.94 11.21
C LYS A 144 -9.18 -18.31 12.49
N GLN A 145 -9.55 -17.04 12.43
CA GLN A 145 -10.19 -16.34 13.55
C GLN A 145 -11.67 -16.13 13.23
N GLN A 146 -12.53 -16.59 14.14
CA GLN A 146 -13.99 -16.63 13.97
C GLN A 146 -14.37 -17.33 12.65
N HIS A 147 -14.56 -16.58 11.56
CA HIS A 147 -14.90 -17.07 10.23
C HIS A 147 -13.97 -16.55 9.10
N SER A 148 -12.94 -15.77 9.44
CA SER A 148 -12.01 -15.19 8.48
C SER A 148 -10.68 -15.95 8.46
N TYR A 149 -10.14 -16.20 7.27
CA TYR A 149 -8.79 -16.74 7.12
C TYR A 149 -7.76 -15.66 7.46
N GLU A 150 -6.58 -16.08 7.91
CA GLU A 150 -5.50 -15.19 8.35
C GLU A 150 -5.16 -14.11 7.30
N CYS A 151 -5.08 -14.48 6.02
CA CYS A 151 -4.80 -13.54 4.93
C CYS A 151 -5.91 -12.49 4.70
N VAL A 152 -7.19 -12.86 4.89
CA VAL A 152 -8.32 -11.93 4.76
C VAL A 152 -8.29 -10.93 5.92
N GLN A 153 -8.10 -11.42 7.14
CA GLN A 153 -7.94 -10.57 8.32
C GLN A 153 -6.75 -9.62 8.17
N HIS A 154 -5.60 -10.16 7.77
CA HIS A 154 -4.39 -9.38 7.53
C HIS A 154 -4.60 -8.32 6.44
N SER A 155 -5.39 -8.59 5.39
CA SER A 155 -5.68 -7.59 4.37
C SER A 155 -6.42 -6.35 4.93
N VAL A 156 -7.29 -6.55 5.93
CA VAL A 156 -8.00 -5.47 6.61
C VAL A 156 -7.03 -4.63 7.43
N GLU A 157 -6.15 -5.28 8.18
CA GLU A 157 -5.18 -4.64 9.08
C GLU A 157 -4.05 -3.94 8.33
N CYS A 158 -3.48 -4.58 7.31
CA CYS A 158 -2.28 -4.12 6.61
C CYS A 158 -2.60 -3.19 5.42
N GLY A 159 -3.72 -3.39 4.75
CA GLY A 159 -4.01 -2.73 3.46
C GLY A 159 -5.43 -2.20 3.34
N ALA A 160 -6.08 -1.90 4.48
CA ALA A 160 -7.44 -1.36 4.55
C ALA A 160 -8.46 -2.19 3.73
N GLY A 161 -8.31 -3.51 3.78
CA GLY A 161 -9.16 -4.49 3.11
C GLY A 161 -8.66 -4.90 1.72
N THR A 162 -7.49 -4.45 1.26
CA THR A 162 -6.83 -4.94 0.04
C THR A 162 -5.47 -5.53 0.37
N GLY A 163 -5.24 -6.80 0.03
CA GLY A 163 -3.97 -7.49 0.29
C GLY A 163 -3.43 -8.16 -0.97
N ILE A 164 -2.10 -8.19 -1.12
CA ILE A 164 -1.42 -8.81 -2.26
C ILE A 164 -0.49 -9.87 -1.71
N PHE A 165 -0.72 -11.13 -2.07
CA PHE A 165 -0.05 -12.27 -1.47
C PHE A 165 0.68 -13.09 -2.53
N LEU A 166 1.96 -13.36 -2.31
CA LEU A 166 2.73 -14.33 -3.08
C LEU A 166 2.62 -15.70 -2.43
N LEU A 167 2.04 -16.67 -3.13
CA LEU A 167 2.01 -18.08 -2.71
C LEU A 167 3.35 -18.74 -3.01
N ILE A 168 4.07 -19.14 -1.96
CA ILE A 168 5.46 -19.62 -2.07
C ILE A 168 5.56 -20.97 -2.80
N ASN A 169 4.54 -21.82 -2.69
CA ASN A 169 4.58 -23.15 -3.31
C ASN A 169 4.18 -23.12 -4.80
N SER A 170 3.64 -22.02 -5.31
CA SER A 170 3.15 -21.95 -6.70
C SER A 170 3.61 -20.74 -7.49
N SER A 171 4.32 -19.78 -6.88
CA SER A 171 4.70 -18.46 -7.43
C SER A 171 3.54 -17.54 -7.81
N ILE A 172 2.30 -17.95 -7.51
CA ILE A 172 1.09 -17.20 -7.88
C ILE A 172 0.87 -16.03 -6.92
N ILE A 173 0.57 -14.87 -7.50
CA ILE A 173 0.03 -13.71 -6.81
C ILE A 173 -1.49 -13.83 -6.68
N VAL A 174 -1.98 -13.69 -5.46
CA VAL A 174 -3.40 -13.59 -5.15
C VAL A 174 -3.70 -12.23 -4.55
N VAL A 175 -4.70 -11.56 -5.10
CA VAL A 175 -5.21 -10.28 -4.57
C VAL A 175 -6.46 -10.57 -3.78
N ILE A 176 -6.50 -10.12 -2.52
CA ILE A 176 -7.69 -10.13 -1.66
C ILE A 176 -8.25 -8.73 -1.59
N ARG A 177 -9.58 -8.61 -1.71
CA ARG A 177 -10.33 -7.36 -1.54
C ARG A 177 -11.62 -7.62 -0.77
N GLY A 178 -11.66 -7.18 0.48
CA GLY A 178 -12.69 -7.59 1.43
C GLY A 178 -12.70 -9.12 1.56
N PRO A 179 -13.86 -9.79 1.41
CA PRO A 179 -13.94 -11.26 1.50
C PRO A 179 -13.65 -11.97 0.16
N ARG A 180 -13.41 -11.20 -0.92
CA ARG A 180 -13.19 -11.73 -2.27
C ARG A 180 -11.70 -11.88 -2.54
N ALA A 181 -11.35 -12.83 -3.38
CA ALA A 181 -10.00 -13.03 -3.85
C ALA A 181 -9.98 -13.31 -5.36
N ALA A 182 -8.88 -12.92 -6.01
CA ALA A 182 -8.65 -13.14 -7.44
C ALA A 182 -7.20 -13.54 -7.67
N LEU A 183 -7.00 -14.52 -8.57
CA LEU A 183 -5.67 -14.86 -9.07
C LEU A 183 -5.22 -13.78 -10.05
N TRP A 184 -4.05 -13.20 -9.82
CA TRP A 184 -3.47 -12.19 -10.70
C TRP A 184 -2.51 -12.82 -11.73
N GLY A 185 -1.83 -13.90 -11.36
CA GLY A 185 -0.78 -14.55 -12.17
C GLY A 185 0.54 -14.59 -11.41
N SER A 186 1.66 -14.85 -12.09
CA SER A 186 3.00 -14.84 -11.47
C SER A 186 3.80 -13.59 -11.85
N VAL A 187 4.55 -13.01 -10.91
CA VAL A 187 5.57 -11.99 -11.25
C VAL A 187 6.92 -12.62 -11.60
N TYR A 188 7.03 -13.94 -11.48
CA TYR A 188 8.20 -14.73 -11.82
C TYR A 188 7.96 -15.54 -13.09
N LEU A 189 8.86 -15.39 -14.06
CA LEU A 189 8.78 -16.00 -15.38
C LEU A 189 10.03 -16.83 -15.67
N ASP A 190 9.91 -17.83 -16.53
CA ASP A 190 11.08 -18.53 -17.07
C ASP A 190 11.82 -17.68 -18.12
N GLU A 191 12.91 -18.21 -18.65
CA GLU A 191 13.73 -17.56 -19.69
C GLU A 191 12.97 -17.21 -20.98
N TYR A 192 11.81 -17.85 -21.22
CA TYR A 192 10.94 -17.60 -22.38
C TYR A 192 9.78 -16.67 -22.06
N GLY A 193 9.70 -16.14 -20.83
CA GLY A 193 8.61 -15.28 -20.39
C GLY A 193 7.35 -16.04 -19.99
N GLU A 194 7.41 -17.36 -19.76
CA GLU A 194 6.27 -18.17 -19.38
C GLU A 194 6.14 -18.32 -17.86
N GLU A 195 4.90 -18.44 -17.38
CA GLU A 195 4.63 -18.83 -15.98
C GLU A 195 4.86 -20.34 -15.80
N ASP A 196 5.44 -20.75 -14.67
CA ASP A 196 5.45 -22.15 -14.22
C ASP A 196 4.43 -22.36 -13.10
N LYS A 197 3.16 -22.54 -13.51
CA LYS A 197 2.04 -22.74 -12.58
C LYS A 197 2.30 -23.93 -11.67
N ASP A 198 2.16 -23.71 -10.37
CA ASP A 198 2.42 -24.70 -9.31
C ASP A 198 3.86 -25.25 -9.30
N LEU A 199 4.80 -24.58 -9.98
CA LEU A 199 6.21 -25.00 -10.09
C LEU A 199 6.39 -26.43 -10.63
N LYS A 200 5.45 -26.91 -11.46
CA LYS A 200 5.41 -28.31 -11.93
C LYS A 200 6.52 -28.62 -12.93
N ARG A 201 6.97 -27.63 -13.72
CA ARG A 201 8.04 -27.83 -14.71
C ARG A 201 9.42 -27.80 -14.05
N GLY A 202 9.55 -27.15 -12.88
CA GLY A 202 10.80 -27.05 -12.14
C GLY A 202 11.83 -26.15 -12.83
N LYS A 203 11.38 -25.26 -13.73
CA LYS A 203 12.27 -24.34 -14.42
C LYS A 203 12.75 -23.23 -13.47
N PRO A 204 13.98 -22.71 -13.66
CA PRO A 204 14.39 -21.47 -13.02
C PRO A 204 13.43 -20.34 -13.39
N LEU A 205 12.99 -19.57 -12.39
CA LEU A 205 12.14 -18.40 -12.60
C LEU A 205 12.82 -17.13 -12.08
N TYR A 206 12.61 -16.05 -12.82
CA TYR A 206 13.20 -14.74 -12.60
C TYR A 206 12.13 -13.67 -12.48
N LEU A 207 12.39 -12.66 -11.65
CA LEU A 207 11.47 -11.56 -11.41
C LEU A 207 11.32 -10.73 -12.68
N SER A 208 10.10 -10.64 -13.21
CA SER A 208 9.78 -9.72 -14.28
C SER A 208 9.50 -8.34 -13.68
N ASN A 209 10.45 -7.41 -13.84
CA ASN A 209 10.29 -6.02 -13.39
C ASN A 209 9.04 -5.38 -13.99
N ASP A 210 8.73 -5.64 -15.27
CA ASP A 210 7.54 -5.11 -15.94
C ASP A 210 6.24 -5.59 -15.27
N ARG A 211 6.14 -6.89 -14.96
CA ARG A 211 4.97 -7.43 -14.25
C ARG A 211 4.89 -6.91 -12.83
N TYR A 212 6.04 -6.76 -12.15
CA TYR A 212 6.09 -6.25 -10.79
C TYR A 212 5.66 -4.78 -10.70
N SER A 213 6.16 -3.93 -11.60
CA SER A 213 5.76 -2.53 -11.72
C SER A 213 4.28 -2.39 -12.09
N LEU A 214 3.74 -3.26 -12.96
CA LEU A 214 2.32 -3.28 -13.26
C LEU A 214 1.46 -3.64 -12.04
N LEU A 215 1.88 -4.67 -11.28
CA LEU A 215 1.20 -5.10 -10.05
C LEU A 215 1.17 -3.96 -9.01
N GLU A 216 2.31 -3.29 -8.81
CA GLU A 216 2.44 -2.15 -7.92
C GLU A 216 1.58 -0.97 -8.38
N ALA A 217 1.61 -0.63 -9.67
CA ALA A 217 0.78 0.45 -10.22
C ALA A 217 -0.71 0.18 -9.97
N GLN A 218 -1.19 -1.05 -10.21
CA GLN A 218 -2.59 -1.45 -9.97
C GLN A 218 -2.98 -1.40 -8.50
N TRP A 219 -2.03 -1.66 -7.60
CA TRP A 219 -2.23 -1.52 -6.17
C TRP A 219 -2.39 -0.06 -5.77
N ILE A 220 -1.45 0.80 -6.19
CA ILE A 220 -1.46 2.23 -5.89
C ILE A 220 -2.72 2.91 -6.46
N SER A 221 -3.15 2.53 -7.66
CA SER A 221 -4.36 3.07 -8.29
C SER A 221 -5.66 2.38 -7.85
N HIS A 222 -5.59 1.40 -6.93
CA HIS A 222 -6.74 0.60 -6.49
C HIS A 222 -7.58 -0.01 -7.64
N SER A 223 -6.95 -0.37 -8.76
CA SER A 223 -7.65 -0.73 -10.01
C SER A 223 -7.81 -2.24 -10.23
N PHE A 224 -7.60 -3.07 -9.20
CA PHE A 224 -7.72 -4.53 -9.32
C PHE A 224 -9.12 -5.00 -9.70
N ASP A 225 -10.18 -4.28 -9.32
CA ASP A 225 -11.55 -4.63 -9.73
C ASP A 225 -11.72 -4.60 -11.27
N HIS A 226 -10.94 -3.78 -11.98
CA HIS A 226 -10.93 -3.73 -13.45
C HIS A 226 -9.91 -4.70 -14.07
N ALA A 227 -8.76 -4.89 -13.41
CA ALA A 227 -7.69 -5.75 -13.91
C ALA A 227 -8.01 -7.25 -13.75
N CYS A 228 -8.59 -7.64 -12.63
CA CYS A 228 -8.93 -9.01 -12.31
C CYS A 228 -10.36 -9.34 -12.75
N LYS A 229 -10.52 -10.24 -13.73
CA LYS A 229 -11.83 -10.59 -14.30
C LYS A 229 -12.64 -11.57 -13.44
N ARG A 230 -11.97 -12.41 -12.64
CA ARG A 230 -12.63 -13.49 -11.87
C ARG A 230 -12.33 -13.35 -10.38
N TRP A 231 -13.30 -12.79 -9.67
CA TRP A 231 -13.32 -12.73 -8.21
C TRP A 231 -14.17 -13.86 -7.66
N ILE A 232 -13.64 -14.58 -6.67
CA ILE A 232 -14.38 -15.60 -5.93
C ILE A 232 -14.31 -15.29 -4.44
N TRP A 233 -15.23 -15.82 -3.66
CA TRP A 233 -15.11 -15.75 -2.21
C TRP A 233 -13.86 -16.50 -1.79
N HIS A 234 -13.04 -15.92 -0.91
CA HIS A 234 -11.81 -16.60 -0.46
C HIS A 234 -12.12 -17.97 0.20
N GLN A 235 -13.31 -18.11 0.78
CA GLN A 235 -13.80 -19.35 1.38
C GLN A 235 -14.15 -20.42 0.33
N ASP A 236 -14.52 -20.02 -0.88
CA ASP A 236 -14.92 -20.89 -1.98
C ASP A 236 -13.69 -21.24 -2.82
N ARG A 237 -12.89 -22.21 -2.33
CA ARG A 237 -11.74 -22.87 -2.99
C ARG A 237 -11.20 -22.15 -4.25
N LEU A 238 -10.24 -21.24 -4.04
CA LEU A 238 -9.27 -20.78 -5.05
C LEU A 238 -8.39 -21.92 -5.55
#